data_AF-A0A832LRA0-F1
#
_entry.id   AF-A0A832LRA0-F1
#
_cell.length_a   1.000
_cell.length_b   1.000
_cell.length_c   1.000
_cell.angle_alpha   90.00
_cell.angle_beta   90.00
_cell.angle_gamma   90.00
#
_symmetry.space_group_name_H-M   'P 1'
#
loop_
_entity.id
_entity.type
_entity.pdbx_description
1 polymer ?
#
loop_
_entity_poly.entity_id
_entity_poly.type
_entity_poly.pdbx_seq_one_letter_code
_entity_poly.pdbx_strand_id
1 'polypeptide(L)' 'AHRVVNRCGELSGRYHFATPTLMRELLEAEGVTFDGDRVRLDVHLWIPPVR' A
#
# COMPACT_ATOMS: atom_id res chain seq x y z
N ALA A 1 -9.09 3.10 -2.98
CA ALA A 1 -8.58 1.76 -3.30
C ALA A 1 -7.06 1.61 -3.06
N HIS A 2 -6.32 2.69 -2.76
CA HIS A 2 -4.86 2.68 -2.62
C HIS A 2 -4.32 1.84 -1.44
N ARG A 3 -5.16 1.47 -0.47
CA ARG A 3 -4.81 0.58 0.66
C ARG A 3 -4.68 -0.91 0.31
N VAL A 4 -4.96 -1.29 -0.94
CA VAL A 4 -4.86 -2.68 -1.40
C VAL A 4 -3.59 -2.84 -2.23
N VAL A 5 -2.67 -3.67 -1.74
CA VAL A 5 -1.39 -4.01 -2.39
C VAL A 5 -1.29 -5.52 -2.60
N ASN A 6 -0.34 -5.98 -3.42
CA ASN A 6 -0.16 -7.41 -3.63
C ASN A 6 0.49 -8.08 -2.39
N ARG A 7 0.59 -9.42 -2.41
CA ARG A 7 1.17 -10.21 -1.30
C ARG A 7 2.63 -9.87 -0.96
N CYS A 8 3.36 -9.22 -1.87
CA CYS A 8 4.75 -8.80 -1.66
C CYS A 8 4.84 -7.35 -1.14
N GLY A 9 3.71 -6.67 -0.93
CA GLY A 9 3.66 -5.25 -0.57
C GLY A 9 3.85 -4.29 -1.75
N GLU A 10 3.89 -4.78 -2.98
CA GLU A 10 4.12 -3.93 -4.16
C GLU A 10 2.83 -3.22 -4.58
N LEU A 11 2.99 -2.00 -5.08
CA LEU A 11 1.91 -1.12 -5.52
C LEU A 11 1.35 -1.53 -6.89
N SER A 12 0.90 -2.78 -7.05
CA SER A 12 0.40 -3.30 -8.32
C SER A 12 -0.84 -2.57 -8.85
N GLY A 13 -1.62 -1.94 -7.96
CA GLY A 13 -2.79 -1.12 -8.32
C GLY A 13 -2.45 0.28 -8.85
N ARG A 14 -1.18 0.70 -8.84
CA ARG A 14 -0.77 2.09 -9.16
C ARG A 14 -1.17 2.54 -10.56
N TYR A 15 -1.28 1.62 -11.52
CA TYR A 15 -1.63 1.93 -12.92
C TYR A 15 -3.08 2.41 -13.09
N HIS A 16 -3.95 2.20 -12.09
CA HIS A 16 -5.32 2.70 -12.09
C HIS A 16 -5.45 4.13 -11.58
N PHE A 17 -4.36 4.73 -11.10
CA PHE A 17 -4.33 6.12 -10.63
C PHE A 17 -3.90 7.07 -11.76
N ALA A 18 -4.22 8.35 -11.59
CA ALA A 18 -3.91 9.39 -12.57
C ALA A 18 -2.41 9.53 -12.86
N THR A 19 -1.56 9.19 -11.88
CA THR A 19 -0.10 9.18 -12.01
C THR A 19 0.47 7.91 -11.36
N PRO A 20 1.66 7.44 -11.81
CA PRO A 20 2.28 6.24 -11.26
C PRO A 20 2.75 6.37 -9.80
N THR A 21 2.80 7.60 -9.26
CA THR A 21 3.25 7.91 -7.90
C THR A 21 2.12 8.17 -6.91
N LEU A 22 0.92 8.55 -7.39
CA LEU A 22 -0.19 8.96 -6.54
C LEU A 22 -0.57 7.92 -5.48
N MET A 23 -0.54 6.62 -5.83
CA MET A 23 -0.82 5.56 -4.86
C MET A 23 0.18 5.57 -3.69
N ARG A 24 1.46 5.82 -3.96
CA ARG A 24 2.52 5.92 -2.93
C ARG A 24 2.32 7.17 -2.09
N GLU A 25 2.10 8.31 -2.72
CA GLU A 25 1.86 9.60 -2.05
C GLU A 25 0.70 9.54 -1.07
N LEU A 26 -0.42 8.91 -1.46
CA LEU A 26 -1.58 8.73 -0.60
C LEU A 26 -1.28 7.82 0.60
N LEU A 27 -0.50 6.75 0.42
CA LEU A 27 -0.10 5.86 1.50
C LEU A 27 0.88 6.53 2.47
N GLU A 28 1.86 7.26 1.95
CA GLU A 28 2.82 8.01 2.76
C GLU A 28 2.14 9.13 3.56
N ALA A 29 1.14 9.81 2.98
CA ALA A 29 0.33 10.82 3.67
C ALA A 29 -0.49 10.24 4.84
N GLU A 30 -0.80 8.94 4.80
CA GLU A 30 -1.47 8.22 5.89
C GLU A 30 -0.48 7.63 6.92
N GLY A 31 0.83 7.84 6.72
CA GLY A 31 1.89 7.30 7.59
C GLY A 31 2.26 5.85 7.31
N VAL A 32 1.85 5.29 6.16
CA VAL A 32 2.27 3.95 5.73
C VAL A 32 3.76 3.97 5.35
N THR A 33 4.52 3.04 5.91
CA THR A 33 5.97 2.97 5.72
C THR A 33 6.34 1.95 4.65
N PHE A 34 7.46 2.21 3.96
CA PHE A 34 7.96 1.41 2.85
C PHE A 34 9.37 0.86 3.13
N ASP A 35 9.67 -0.30 2.55
CA ASP A 35 11.02 -0.85 2.39
C ASP A 35 11.32 -0.91 0.87
N GLY A 36 12.13 0.04 0.39
CA GLY A 36 12.26 0.33 -1.04
C GLY A 36 10.91 0.71 -1.66
N ASP A 37 10.49 -0.06 -2.67
CA ASP A 37 9.22 0.14 -3.41
C ASP A 37 8.05 -0.68 -2.84
N ARG A 38 8.22 -1.34 -1.69
CA ARG A 38 7.23 -2.21 -1.07
C ARG A 38 6.70 -1.64 0.23
N VAL A 39 5.40 -1.75 0.46
CA VAL A 39 4.78 -1.46 1.75
C VAL A 39 5.29 -2.46 2.79
N ARG A 40 5.62 -1.96 3.98
CA ARG A 40 5.94 -2.78 5.15
C ARG A 40 4.70 -3.47 5.71
N LEU A 41 4.35 -4.61 5.13
CA LEU A 41 3.20 -5.41 5.55
C LEU A 41 3.36 -5.97 6.97
N ASP A 42 4.58 -6.15 7.46
CA ASP A 42 4.85 -6.50 8.86
C ASP A 42 4.29 -5.48 9.87
N VAL A 43 4.12 -4.22 9.45
CA VAL A 43 3.57 -3.14 10.29
C VAL A 43 2.11 -2.83 9.92
N HIS A 44 1.78 -2.84 8.64
CA HIS A 44 0.51 -2.27 8.12
C HIS A 44 -0.48 -3.31 7.60
N LEU A 45 -0.20 -4.61 7.73
CA LEU A 45 -1.14 -5.66 7.31
C LEU A 45 -2.39 -5.64 8.20
N TRP A 46 -3.53 -5.36 7.58
CA TRP A 46 -4.81 -5.50 8.25
C TRP A 46 -5.22 -6.97 8.33
N ILE A 47 -5.37 -7.47 9.57
CA ILE A 47 -5.94 -8.79 9.84
C ILE A 47 -7.37 -8.57 10.36
N PRO A 48 -8.41 -9.00 9.62
CA PRO A 48 -9.77 -8.86 10.07
C PRO A 48 -10.01 -9.70 11.34
N PRO A 49 -10.83 -9.21 12.28
CA PRO A 49 -11.25 -10.03 13.41
C PRO A 49 -12.08 -11.22 12.91
N VAL A 50 -11.83 -12.39 13.47
CA VAL A 50 -12.66 -13.58 13.25
C VAL A 50 -14.04 -13.32 13.87
N ARG A 51 -15.10 -13.57 13.12
CA ARG A 51 -16.50 -13.49 13.59
C ARG A 51 -16.92 -14.77 14.29
#